data_AF-A0A1A8WIZ4-F1
#
_entry.id   AF-A0A1A8WIZ4-F1
#
_cell.length_a   1.000
_cell.length_b   1.000
_cell.length_c   1.000
_cell.angle_alpha   90.00
_cell.angle_beta   90.00
_cell.angle_gamma   90.00
#
_symmetry.space_group_name_H-M   'P 1'
#
loop_
_entity.id
_entity.type
_entity.pdbx_description
1 polymer ?
#
loop_
_entity_poly.entity_id
_entity_poly.type
_entity_poly.pdbx_seq_one_letter_code
_entity_poly.pdbx_strand_id
1 'polypeptide(L)'
;MARPTGISHFTYDYLEKEYVSLKDSTHSNVYNIFYNSCTTDDYLEFGVVDDICEKYEIKETDEEGYVKELLIKLQHNLNKICSTVNMSANGYFKKTPKDVKEYCIYFKHWLYDEILSNASYILNIDKIFKEWENQTNNENYKRFRELCTYNKLTLDEIKQLTSIYAFKLIFYDNINIFNTEKNKPCRYLSDLGKGLKTYSESISRCSIENNEDKFCKELKEFQNIYNLDKLYLKTTESSDYKLVEEETINCPLVIESLKEPLLLMYKEGINRWYLSDEPIHFLSTSVISASSAIGTTVGISAFLFYL
;
A
#
# COMPACT_ATOMS: atom_id res chain seq x y z
N MET A 1 21.11 13.87 0.05
CA MET A 1 21.87 12.64 -0.24
C MET A 1 21.30 12.03 -1.51
N ALA A 2 22.12 11.78 -2.53
CA ALA A 2 21.67 11.13 -3.76
C ALA A 2 21.27 9.68 -3.44
N ARG A 3 20.15 9.21 -4.01
CA ARG A 3 19.70 7.82 -3.85
C ARG A 3 20.72 6.85 -4.43
N PRO A 4 20.89 5.65 -3.83
CA PRO A 4 21.57 4.55 -4.50
C PRO A 4 20.86 4.25 -5.82
N THR A 5 21.61 4.25 -6.91
CA THR A 5 21.18 3.80 -8.23
C THR A 5 20.72 2.33 -8.14
N GLY A 6 19.46 2.06 -8.47
CA GLY A 6 18.87 0.71 -8.48
C GLY A 6 17.59 0.53 -7.66
N ILE A 7 17.21 1.51 -6.83
CA ILE A 7 15.97 1.45 -6.04
C ILE A 7 14.85 2.15 -6.84
N SER A 8 14.02 1.39 -7.55
CA SER A 8 12.86 1.88 -8.32
C SER A 8 11.64 2.25 -7.46
N HIS A 9 11.87 2.58 -6.20
CA HIS A 9 10.83 2.75 -5.18
C HIS A 9 11.00 4.14 -4.58
N PHE A 10 10.10 5.08 -4.83
CA PHE A 10 10.07 6.36 -4.10
C PHE A 10 9.68 6.10 -2.64
N THR A 11 10.27 6.82 -1.67
CA THR A 11 9.78 6.77 -0.28
C THR A 11 8.64 7.75 -0.16
N TYR A 12 7.71 7.47 0.73
CA TYR A 12 6.52 8.30 0.94
C TYR A 12 6.86 9.79 1.13
N ASP A 13 7.89 10.11 1.92
CA ASP A 13 8.34 11.48 2.17
C ASP A 13 8.71 12.28 0.92
N TYR A 14 9.32 11.63 -0.08
CA TYR A 14 9.67 12.31 -1.33
C TYR A 14 8.41 12.59 -2.16
N LEU A 15 7.42 11.70 -2.13
CA LEU A 15 6.16 11.91 -2.83
C LEU A 15 5.34 13.02 -2.16
N GLU A 16 5.25 13.04 -0.83
CA GLU A 16 4.51 14.08 -0.09
C GLU A 16 5.09 15.48 -0.35
N LYS A 17 6.41 15.62 -0.49
CA LYS A 17 7.06 16.89 -0.87
C LYS A 17 6.67 17.36 -2.26
N GLU A 18 6.45 16.44 -3.19
CA GLU A 18 6.04 16.76 -4.56
C GLU A 18 4.54 17.04 -4.66
N TYR A 19 3.72 16.32 -3.89
CA TYR A 19 2.27 16.47 -3.82
C TYR A 19 1.87 16.97 -2.43
N VAL A 20 2.06 18.26 -2.18
CA VAL A 20 2.00 18.85 -0.83
C VAL A 20 0.62 18.68 -0.18
N SER A 21 -0.46 18.62 -0.97
CA SER A 21 -1.80 18.38 -0.42
C SER A 21 -1.97 16.98 0.18
N LEU A 22 -1.08 16.03 -0.11
CA LEU A 22 -1.11 14.71 0.51
C LEU A 22 -0.97 14.80 2.02
N LYS A 23 -0.26 15.78 2.58
CA LYS A 23 -0.12 15.96 4.04
C LYS A 23 -1.46 16.00 4.79
N ASP A 24 -2.54 16.37 4.09
CA ASP A 24 -3.88 16.50 4.66
C ASP A 24 -4.69 15.19 4.62
N SER A 25 -4.21 14.15 3.93
CA SER A 25 -4.87 12.84 3.89
C SER A 25 -4.77 12.10 5.23
N THR A 26 -5.77 11.28 5.54
CA THR A 26 -5.77 10.49 6.77
C THR A 26 -4.58 9.51 6.82
N HIS A 27 -4.28 8.86 5.70
CA HIS A 27 -3.14 7.95 5.57
C HIS A 27 -1.83 8.65 5.93
N SER A 28 -1.54 9.82 5.34
CA SER A 28 -0.31 10.59 5.59
C SER A 28 -0.18 11.01 7.04
N ASN A 29 -1.29 11.45 7.64
CA ASN A 29 -1.29 11.86 9.04
C ASN A 29 -0.92 10.70 9.97
N VAL A 30 -1.45 9.51 9.72
CA VAL A 30 -1.13 8.30 10.50
C VAL A 30 0.28 7.79 10.18
N TYR A 31 0.66 7.74 8.90
CA TYR A 31 1.99 7.33 8.45
C TYR A 31 3.07 8.20 9.08
N ASN A 32 2.91 9.53 9.10
CA ASN A 32 3.88 10.46 9.69
C ASN A 32 4.04 10.25 11.20
N ILE A 33 2.97 9.87 11.92
CA ILE A 33 3.07 9.49 13.35
C ILE A 33 3.94 8.24 13.51
N PHE A 34 3.74 7.24 12.64
CA PHE A 34 4.54 6.01 12.68
C PHE A 34 6.00 6.26 12.32
N TYR A 35 6.25 7.05 11.29
CA TYR A 35 7.59 7.41 10.82
C TYR A 35 8.41 8.17 11.87
N ASN A 36 7.79 9.19 12.48
CA ASN A 36 8.40 10.01 13.53
C ASN A 36 8.45 9.33 14.91
N SER A 37 8.04 8.06 15.01
CA SER A 37 8.09 7.37 16.29
C SER A 37 9.51 7.21 16.80
N CYS A 38 9.69 7.39 18.10
CA CYS A 38 11.00 7.39 18.77
C CYS A 38 11.98 8.45 18.22
N THR A 39 11.48 9.56 17.69
CA THR A 39 12.30 10.74 17.31
C THR A 39 11.92 11.94 18.16
N THR A 40 12.61 13.07 17.98
CA THR A 40 12.25 14.34 18.62
C THR A 40 10.87 14.87 18.21
N ASP A 41 10.37 14.40 17.07
CA ASP A 41 9.07 14.80 16.52
C ASP A 41 7.95 13.82 16.92
N ASP A 42 8.25 12.85 17.80
CA ASP A 42 7.26 11.89 18.26
C ASP A 42 6.19 12.56 19.13
N TYR A 43 4.93 12.18 18.90
CA TYR A 43 3.80 12.68 19.66
C TYR A 43 3.65 11.92 20.98
N LEU A 44 3.82 12.64 22.08
CA LEU A 44 3.68 12.14 23.44
C LEU A 44 2.31 12.55 24.00
N GLU A 45 1.51 11.55 24.39
CA GLU A 45 0.29 11.81 25.15
C GLU A 45 0.66 12.38 26.54
N PHE A 46 0.05 13.52 26.92
CA PHE A 46 0.29 14.24 28.18
C PHE A 46 1.68 14.88 28.37
N GLY A 47 2.53 14.94 27.33
CA GLY A 47 3.80 15.69 27.39
C GLY A 47 4.85 15.10 28.33
N VAL A 48 4.70 13.84 28.75
CA VAL A 48 5.69 13.13 29.56
C VAL A 48 6.79 12.61 28.64
N VAL A 49 8.00 13.15 28.81
CA VAL A 49 9.22 12.88 28.01
C VAL A 49 9.93 11.60 28.44
N ASP A 50 9.47 10.94 29.52
CA ASP A 50 10.10 9.69 29.97
C ASP A 50 10.10 8.68 28.84
N ASP A 51 11.29 8.16 28.58
CA ASP A 51 11.72 7.58 27.34
C ASP A 51 10.89 6.35 26.95
N ILE A 52 9.74 6.63 26.31
CA ILE A 52 8.71 5.63 26.01
C ILE A 52 9.29 4.55 25.10
N CYS A 53 10.35 4.86 24.36
CA CYS A 53 11.02 3.94 23.48
C CYS A 53 12.13 3.14 24.17
N GLU A 54 12.86 3.70 25.15
CA GLU A 54 13.83 2.97 25.98
C GLU A 54 13.21 1.80 26.77
N LYS A 55 11.91 1.85 27.08
CA LYS A 55 11.21 0.75 27.79
C LYS A 55 11.10 -0.55 26.99
N TYR A 56 11.39 -0.52 25.69
CA TYR A 56 11.27 -1.65 24.79
C TYR A 56 12.63 -2.38 24.66
N GLU A 57 12.86 -3.38 25.53
CA GLU A 57 14.07 -4.20 25.50
C GLU A 57 13.98 -5.34 24.46
N ILE A 58 14.79 -5.27 23.40
CA ILE A 58 14.96 -6.37 22.45
C ILE A 58 16.05 -7.32 22.98
N LYS A 59 15.65 -8.51 23.43
CA LYS A 59 16.52 -9.48 24.14
C LYS A 59 17.53 -10.21 23.25
N GLU A 60 17.38 -10.17 21.93
CA GLU A 60 18.22 -10.89 20.95
C GLU A 60 18.93 -9.93 19.98
N THR A 61 19.85 -9.09 20.45
CA THR A 61 20.78 -8.42 19.51
C THR A 61 22.20 -8.45 20.04
N ASP A 62 22.90 -9.54 19.75
CA ASP A 62 24.28 -9.42 19.31
C ASP A 62 24.22 -8.79 17.89
N GLU A 63 24.59 -7.50 17.78
CA GLU A 63 24.82 -6.69 16.55
C GLU A 63 23.69 -5.87 15.83
N GLU A 64 24.17 -4.77 15.20
CA GLU A 64 23.57 -3.66 14.40
C GLU A 64 22.46 -2.77 15.01
N GLY A 65 22.84 -1.54 15.41
CA GLY A 65 21.96 -0.54 16.02
C GLY A 65 20.71 -0.18 15.22
N TYR A 66 20.79 -0.11 13.88
CA TYR A 66 19.66 0.30 13.04
C TYR A 66 18.49 -0.70 13.08
N VAL A 67 18.75 -2.02 13.08
CA VAL A 67 17.66 -3.01 13.14
C VAL A 67 16.96 -2.92 14.49
N LYS A 68 17.73 -2.76 15.57
CA LYS A 68 17.19 -2.54 16.91
C LYS A 68 16.30 -1.29 16.98
N GLU A 69 16.70 -0.19 16.35
CA GLU A 69 15.89 1.03 16.27
C GLU A 69 14.54 0.78 15.60
N LEU A 70 14.50 0.06 14.46
CA LEU A 70 13.23 -0.28 13.80
C LEU A 70 12.34 -1.16 14.68
N LEU A 71 12.90 -2.14 15.40
CA LEU A 71 12.14 -3.01 16.29
C LEU A 71 11.52 -2.24 17.46
N ILE A 72 12.26 -1.29 18.04
CA ILE A 72 11.76 -0.39 19.09
C ILE A 72 10.60 0.47 18.53
N LYS A 73 10.78 1.07 17.35
CA LYS A 73 9.72 1.83 16.67
C LYS A 73 8.47 0.99 16.39
N LEU A 74 8.66 -0.24 15.92
CA LEU A 74 7.59 -1.20 15.64
C LEU A 74 6.76 -1.43 16.91
N GLN A 75 7.40 -1.75 18.04
CA GLN A 75 6.70 -1.99 19.30
C GLN A 75 5.99 -0.73 19.82
N HIS A 76 6.61 0.44 19.67
CA HIS A 76 6.00 1.70 20.05
C HIS A 76 4.75 2.01 19.23
N ASN A 77 4.80 1.80 17.92
CA ASN A 77 3.67 2.00 17.01
C ASN A 77 2.52 1.05 17.29
N LEU A 78 2.80 -0.23 17.55
CA LEU A 78 1.78 -1.18 17.99
C LEU A 78 1.09 -0.72 19.28
N ASN A 79 1.84 -0.17 20.23
CA ASN A 79 1.29 0.35 21.48
C ASN A 79 0.36 1.56 21.24
N LYS A 80 0.74 2.51 20.36
CA LYS A 80 -0.11 3.64 19.99
C LYS A 80 -1.44 3.20 19.42
N ILE A 81 -1.42 2.24 18.49
CA ILE A 81 -2.62 1.68 17.87
C ILE A 81 -3.48 1.00 18.94
N CYS A 82 -2.90 0.08 19.73
CA CYS A 82 -3.63 -0.61 20.80
C CYS A 82 -4.29 0.36 21.78
N SER A 83 -3.55 1.37 22.24
CA SER A 83 -4.05 2.34 23.22
C SER A 83 -5.20 3.17 22.64
N THR A 84 -5.08 3.57 21.38
CA THR A 84 -6.13 4.30 20.65
C THR A 84 -7.38 3.45 20.48
N VAL A 85 -7.22 2.21 20.02
CA VAL A 85 -8.35 1.32 19.78
C VAL A 85 -9.01 0.89 21.08
N ASN A 86 -8.24 0.73 22.16
CA ASN A 86 -8.76 0.47 23.50
C ASN A 86 -9.47 1.66 24.15
N MET A 87 -9.47 2.84 23.50
CA MET A 87 -9.95 4.09 24.07
C MET A 87 -9.27 4.42 25.42
N SER A 88 -8.10 3.83 25.68
CA SER A 88 -7.29 4.09 26.86
C SER A 88 -6.36 5.28 26.65
N ALA A 89 -6.15 5.64 25.39
CA ALA A 89 -5.49 6.83 24.90
C ALA A 89 -6.31 7.39 23.74
N ASN A 90 -6.44 8.70 23.65
CA ASN A 90 -7.18 9.39 22.59
C ASN A 90 -6.37 10.53 21.98
N GLY A 91 -5.11 10.70 22.41
CA GLY A 91 -4.22 11.75 21.92
C GLY A 91 -3.35 11.39 20.71
N TYR A 92 -2.97 10.12 20.49
CA TYR A 92 -1.91 9.80 19.53
C TYR A 92 -2.21 10.19 18.08
N PHE A 93 -3.44 9.95 17.62
CA PHE A 93 -3.84 10.20 16.23
C PHE A 93 -4.83 11.36 16.15
N LYS A 94 -4.36 12.51 15.65
CA LYS A 94 -5.21 13.71 15.44
C LYS A 94 -6.31 13.49 14.40
N LYS A 95 -5.99 12.73 13.35
CA LYS A 95 -6.95 12.28 12.33
C LYS A 95 -7.01 10.76 12.38
N THR A 96 -8.21 10.23 12.53
CA THR A 96 -8.45 8.80 12.65
C THR A 96 -9.05 8.25 11.33
N PRO A 97 -8.77 6.99 10.97
CA PRO A 97 -9.47 6.33 9.88
C PRO A 97 -10.97 6.19 10.15
N LYS A 98 -11.73 5.89 9.10
CA LYS A 98 -13.17 5.67 9.19
C LYS A 98 -13.46 4.29 9.79
N ASP A 99 -12.73 3.28 9.35
CA ASP A 99 -12.72 1.95 9.96
C ASP A 99 -11.46 1.77 10.82
N VAL A 100 -11.64 1.31 12.05
CA VAL A 100 -10.55 1.02 12.98
C VAL A 100 -9.54 -0.01 12.44
N LYS A 101 -9.98 -0.90 11.54
CA LYS A 101 -9.11 -1.88 10.87
C LYS A 101 -8.13 -1.23 9.90
N GLU A 102 -8.39 -0.02 9.41
CA GLU A 102 -7.45 0.69 8.52
C GLU A 102 -6.12 1.00 9.24
N TYR A 103 -6.12 1.15 10.58
CA TYR A 103 -4.87 1.30 11.33
C TYR A 103 -3.90 0.14 11.09
N CYS A 104 -4.40 -1.10 10.97
CA CYS A 104 -3.58 -2.26 10.62
C CYS A 104 -2.96 -2.10 9.23
N ILE A 105 -3.74 -1.66 8.25
CA ILE A 105 -3.25 -1.47 6.88
C ILE A 105 -2.22 -0.34 6.81
N TYR A 106 -2.47 0.78 7.48
CA TYR A 106 -1.51 1.89 7.54
C TYR A 106 -0.21 1.47 8.23
N PHE A 107 -0.31 0.69 9.30
CA PHE A 107 0.85 0.12 10.00
C PHE A 107 1.65 -0.83 9.10
N LYS A 108 0.97 -1.74 8.40
CA LYS A 108 1.61 -2.66 7.43
C LYS A 108 2.33 -1.89 6.33
N HIS A 109 1.65 -0.90 5.74
CA HIS A 109 2.25 -0.06 4.70
C HIS A 109 3.52 0.65 5.21
N TRP A 110 3.45 1.30 6.39
CA TRP A 110 4.62 1.92 7.00
C TRP A 110 5.76 0.93 7.25
N LEU A 111 5.48 -0.21 7.89
CA LEU A 111 6.50 -1.21 8.21
C LEU A 111 7.18 -1.76 6.94
N TYR A 112 6.40 -2.02 5.90
CA TYR A 112 6.92 -2.52 4.63
C TYR A 112 7.74 -1.47 3.88
N ASP A 113 7.27 -0.22 3.85
CA ASP A 113 8.02 0.90 3.27
C ASP A 113 9.36 1.12 3.99
N GLU A 114 9.38 1.08 5.33
CA GLU A 114 10.60 1.13 6.14
C GLU A 114 11.55 -0.03 5.79
N ILE A 115 11.07 -1.28 5.79
CA ILE A 115 11.88 -2.46 5.42
C ILE A 115 12.52 -2.27 4.04
N LEU A 116 11.77 -1.78 3.06
CA LEU A 116 12.27 -1.60 1.69
C LEU A 116 13.21 -0.40 1.53
N SER A 117 13.23 0.53 2.50
CA SER A 117 14.07 1.73 2.46
C SER A 117 15.53 1.48 2.84
N ASN A 118 15.85 0.37 3.52
CA ASN A 118 17.17 0.10 4.09
C ASN A 118 17.64 -1.34 3.84
N ALA A 119 18.82 -1.48 3.24
CA ALA A 119 19.40 -2.79 2.93
C ALA A 119 19.63 -3.67 4.18
N SER A 120 20.00 -3.09 5.32
CA SER A 120 20.14 -3.85 6.58
C SER A 120 18.80 -4.43 7.04
N TYR A 121 17.68 -3.73 6.82
CA TYR A 121 16.35 -4.24 7.18
C TYR A 121 15.93 -5.36 6.24
N ILE A 122 16.19 -5.22 4.94
CA ILE A 122 15.96 -6.28 3.95
C ILE A 122 16.70 -7.57 4.34
N LEU A 123 17.98 -7.46 4.73
CA LEU A 123 18.79 -8.62 5.15
C LEU A 123 18.31 -9.25 6.46
N ASN A 124 17.61 -8.51 7.30
CA ASN A 124 17.12 -8.95 8.61
C ASN A 124 15.59 -9.11 8.67
N ILE A 125 14.92 -9.24 7.52
CA ILE A 125 13.46 -9.37 7.40
C ILE A 125 12.89 -10.45 8.32
N ASP A 126 13.54 -11.63 8.39
CA ASP A 126 13.09 -12.73 9.23
C ASP A 126 13.07 -12.39 10.73
N LYS A 127 14.03 -11.59 11.19
CA LYS A 127 14.08 -11.11 12.58
C LYS A 127 12.97 -10.10 12.84
N ILE A 128 12.71 -9.19 11.89
CA ILE A 128 11.63 -8.20 11.98
C ILE A 128 10.28 -8.89 12.09
N PHE A 129 10.03 -9.90 11.26
CA PHE A 129 8.81 -10.71 11.34
C PHE A 129 8.72 -11.49 12.65
N LYS A 130 9.81 -12.13 13.10
CA LYS A 130 9.84 -12.85 14.39
C LYS A 130 9.47 -11.92 15.55
N GLU A 131 10.00 -10.70 15.57
CA GLU A 131 9.68 -9.74 16.63
C GLU A 131 8.23 -9.27 16.54
N TRP A 132 7.72 -8.98 15.34
CA TRP A 132 6.32 -8.66 15.16
C TRP A 132 5.38 -9.78 15.63
N GLU A 133 5.73 -11.04 15.33
CA GLU A 133 5.00 -12.22 15.83
C GLU A 133 5.04 -12.33 17.36
N ASN A 134 6.21 -12.13 17.98
CA ASN A 134 6.36 -12.15 19.43
C ASN A 134 5.50 -11.09 20.11
N GLN A 135 5.53 -9.85 19.61
CA GLN A 135 4.73 -8.75 20.14
C GLN A 135 3.25 -9.00 19.92
N THR A 136 2.86 -9.44 18.73
CA THR A 136 1.46 -9.74 18.45
C THR A 136 0.97 -10.90 19.29
N ASN A 137 1.77 -11.89 19.69
CA ASN A 137 1.36 -12.98 20.59
C ASN A 137 1.19 -12.56 22.07
N ASN A 138 1.70 -11.41 22.48
CA ASN A 138 1.55 -10.92 23.85
C ASN A 138 0.10 -10.43 24.09
N GLU A 139 -0.50 -10.80 25.22
CA GLU A 139 -1.90 -10.46 25.56
C GLU A 139 -2.19 -8.96 25.55
N ASN A 140 -1.18 -8.12 25.82
CA ASN A 140 -1.30 -6.67 25.74
C ASN A 140 -1.67 -6.17 24.33
N TYR A 141 -1.42 -6.98 23.29
CA TYR A 141 -1.72 -6.65 21.90
C TYR A 141 -2.82 -7.52 21.30
N LYS A 142 -3.62 -8.20 22.13
CA LYS A 142 -4.76 -9.01 21.67
C LYS A 142 -5.73 -8.22 20.79
N ARG A 143 -6.06 -6.99 21.20
CA ARG A 143 -6.89 -6.07 20.42
C ARG A 143 -6.33 -5.84 19.01
N PHE A 144 -5.00 -5.68 18.89
CA PHE A 144 -4.35 -5.51 17.60
C PHE A 144 -4.43 -6.77 16.73
N ARG A 145 -4.27 -7.98 17.32
CA ARG A 145 -4.50 -9.25 16.61
C ARG A 145 -5.91 -9.37 16.05
N GLU A 146 -6.91 -8.82 16.75
CA GLU A 146 -8.30 -8.82 16.29
C GLU A 146 -8.53 -7.82 15.13
N LEU A 147 -7.70 -6.79 15.01
CA LEU A 147 -7.74 -5.82 13.90
C LEU A 147 -6.97 -6.28 12.67
N CYS A 148 -5.96 -7.13 12.85
CA CYS A 148 -4.89 -7.32 11.90
C CYS A 148 -4.49 -8.79 11.83
N THR A 149 -4.59 -9.38 10.63
CA THR A 149 -4.03 -10.69 10.38
C THR A 149 -2.52 -10.57 10.22
N TYR A 150 -1.74 -11.44 10.86
CA TYR A 150 -0.31 -11.53 10.65
C TYR A 150 0.01 -12.71 9.72
N ASN A 151 0.59 -12.43 8.56
CA ASN A 151 1.21 -13.43 7.72
C ASN A 151 2.66 -13.04 7.42
N LYS A 152 3.59 -13.98 7.66
CA LYS A 152 5.00 -13.80 7.29
C LYS A 152 5.17 -13.86 5.78
N LEU A 153 5.54 -12.72 5.17
CA LEU A 153 5.73 -12.56 3.73
C LEU A 153 7.21 -12.65 3.33
N THR A 154 7.45 -13.05 2.08
CA THR A 154 8.74 -12.92 1.41
C THR A 154 8.99 -11.47 0.99
N LEU A 155 10.25 -11.13 0.70
CA LEU A 155 10.62 -9.79 0.21
C LEU A 155 9.85 -9.38 -1.05
N ASP A 156 9.63 -10.32 -1.98
CA ASP A 156 8.92 -10.05 -3.22
C ASP A 156 7.44 -9.75 -2.96
N GLU A 157 6.80 -10.53 -2.10
CA GLU A 157 5.41 -10.29 -1.67
C GLU A 157 5.24 -8.95 -0.95
N ILE A 158 6.22 -8.54 -0.14
CA ILE A 158 6.25 -7.21 0.50
C ILE A 158 6.33 -6.10 -0.54
N LYS A 159 7.20 -6.22 -1.54
CA LYS A 159 7.28 -5.24 -2.64
C LYS A 159 5.96 -5.14 -3.37
N GLN A 160 5.32 -6.28 -3.65
CA GLN A 160 4.03 -6.32 -4.34
C GLN A 160 2.91 -5.66 -3.51
N LEU A 161 2.77 -6.02 -2.22
CA LEU A 161 1.75 -5.41 -1.35
C LEU A 161 2.01 -3.92 -1.12
N THR A 162 3.26 -3.51 -0.92
CA THR A 162 3.60 -2.08 -0.75
C THR A 162 3.20 -1.28 -1.99
N SER A 163 3.44 -1.82 -3.18
CA SER A 163 3.01 -1.23 -4.46
C SER A 163 1.48 -1.10 -4.53
N ILE A 164 0.73 -2.15 -4.15
CA ILE A 164 -0.75 -2.15 -4.12
C ILE A 164 -1.28 -1.12 -3.10
N TYR A 165 -0.70 -1.09 -1.90
CA TYR A 165 -1.06 -0.15 -0.85
C TYR A 165 -0.79 1.29 -1.29
N ALA A 166 0.38 1.57 -1.87
CA ALA A 166 0.71 2.90 -2.38
C ALA A 166 -0.31 3.35 -3.44
N PHE A 167 -0.66 2.49 -4.39
CA PHE A 167 -1.70 2.81 -5.39
C PHE A 167 -3.04 3.17 -4.72
N LYS A 168 -3.52 2.38 -3.77
CA LYS A 168 -4.83 2.61 -3.16
C LYS A 168 -4.81 3.78 -2.18
N LEU A 169 -3.96 3.71 -1.15
CA LEU A 169 -3.95 4.61 0.00
C LEU A 169 -3.47 6.01 -0.38
N ILE A 170 -2.55 6.07 -1.35
CA ILE A 170 -1.96 7.34 -1.76
C ILE A 170 -2.64 7.85 -3.01
N PHE A 171 -2.69 7.09 -4.11
CA PHE A 171 -3.23 7.60 -5.37
C PHE A 171 -4.76 7.59 -5.40
N TYR A 172 -5.40 6.42 -5.28
CA TYR A 172 -6.83 6.25 -5.50
C TYR A 172 -7.67 7.04 -4.48
N ASP A 173 -7.33 6.96 -3.19
CA ASP A 173 -8.04 7.69 -2.13
C ASP A 173 -7.87 9.21 -2.21
N ASN A 174 -6.81 9.67 -2.87
CA ASN A 174 -6.51 11.08 -3.04
C ASN A 174 -6.56 11.50 -4.51
N ILE A 175 -7.37 10.83 -5.33
CA ILE A 175 -7.41 11.04 -6.78
C ILE A 175 -7.64 12.51 -7.18
N ASN A 176 -8.39 13.26 -6.38
CA ASN A 176 -8.62 14.69 -6.60
C ASN A 176 -7.32 15.52 -6.47
N ILE A 177 -6.40 15.14 -5.58
CA ILE A 177 -5.09 15.77 -5.45
C ILE A 177 -4.30 15.54 -6.74
N PHE A 178 -4.22 14.29 -7.22
CA PHE A 178 -3.50 13.98 -8.46
C PHE A 178 -4.15 14.58 -9.71
N ASN A 179 -5.47 14.76 -9.72
CA ASN A 179 -6.15 15.45 -10.81
C ASN A 179 -5.90 16.97 -10.81
N THR A 180 -5.60 17.57 -9.66
CA THR A 180 -5.40 19.04 -9.54
C THR A 180 -3.93 19.43 -9.59
N GLU A 181 -3.06 18.71 -8.90
CA GLU A 181 -1.61 18.93 -8.88
C GLU A 181 -0.93 18.26 -10.08
N LYS A 182 -1.17 18.80 -11.28
CA LYS A 182 -0.61 18.29 -12.54
C LYS A 182 0.86 18.69 -12.75
N ASN A 183 1.46 18.18 -13.82
CA ASN A 183 2.81 18.50 -14.29
C ASN A 183 3.92 18.15 -13.28
N LYS A 184 3.74 17.06 -12.55
CA LYS A 184 4.75 16.46 -11.66
C LYS A 184 5.54 15.40 -12.43
N PRO A 185 6.77 15.04 -12.00
CA PRO A 185 7.53 13.98 -12.65
C PRO A 185 6.74 12.68 -12.77
N CYS A 186 6.55 12.19 -14.00
CA CYS A 186 5.72 11.02 -14.29
C CYS A 186 6.25 9.73 -13.66
N ARG A 187 7.51 9.71 -13.20
CA ARG A 187 8.08 8.59 -12.41
C ARG A 187 7.21 8.23 -11.20
N TYR A 188 6.63 9.22 -10.51
CA TYR A 188 5.77 8.97 -9.34
C TYR A 188 4.48 8.27 -9.75
N LEU A 189 3.84 8.76 -10.81
CA LEU A 189 2.64 8.15 -11.38
C LEU A 189 2.94 6.78 -12.02
N SER A 190 4.16 6.57 -12.52
CA SER A 190 4.62 5.25 -12.97
C SER A 190 4.70 4.26 -11.83
N ASP A 191 5.32 4.63 -10.73
CA ASP A 191 5.49 3.75 -9.58
C ASP A 191 4.15 3.46 -8.90
N LEU A 192 3.27 4.47 -8.75
CA LEU A 192 1.90 4.27 -8.29
C LEU A 192 1.07 3.39 -9.26
N GLY A 193 1.26 3.58 -10.57
CA GLY A 193 0.56 2.80 -11.59
C GLY A 193 0.97 1.33 -11.65
N LYS A 194 2.22 1.01 -11.31
CA LYS A 194 2.66 -0.38 -11.10
C LYS A 194 1.83 -1.07 -10.00
N GLY A 195 1.37 -0.34 -9.00
CA GLY A 195 0.46 -0.88 -7.98
C GLY A 195 -0.89 -1.31 -8.54
N LEU A 196 -1.46 -0.56 -9.50
CA LEU A 196 -2.66 -0.98 -10.22
C LEU A 196 -2.42 -2.27 -11.02
N LYS A 197 -1.31 -2.33 -11.77
CA LYS A 197 -0.91 -3.53 -12.49
C LYS A 197 -0.78 -4.73 -11.54
N THR A 198 0.00 -4.58 -10.48
CA THR A 198 0.23 -5.64 -9.48
C THR A 198 -1.07 -6.07 -8.80
N TYR A 199 -1.97 -5.14 -8.49
CA TYR A 199 -3.31 -5.46 -8.00
C TYR A 199 -4.05 -6.33 -9.01
N SER A 200 -4.19 -5.87 -10.25
CA SER A 200 -4.90 -6.58 -11.31
C SER A 200 -4.37 -8.00 -11.57
N GLU A 201 -3.05 -8.16 -11.58
CA GLU A 201 -2.39 -9.45 -11.78
C GLU A 201 -2.51 -10.36 -10.54
N SER A 202 -2.61 -9.78 -9.34
CA SER A 202 -2.77 -10.53 -8.11
C SER A 202 -4.19 -11.08 -7.93
N ILE A 203 -5.22 -10.41 -8.47
CA ILE A 203 -6.61 -10.89 -8.41
C ILE A 203 -6.75 -12.25 -9.05
N SER A 204 -6.18 -12.46 -10.25
CA SER A 204 -6.25 -13.75 -10.92
C SER A 204 -5.52 -14.84 -10.12
N ARG A 205 -4.34 -14.52 -9.57
CA ARG A 205 -3.57 -15.43 -8.71
C ARG A 205 -4.34 -15.83 -7.44
N CYS A 206 -5.03 -14.88 -6.81
CA CYS A 206 -5.67 -15.08 -5.51
C CYS A 206 -7.14 -15.54 -5.58
N SER A 207 -7.71 -15.62 -6.79
CA SER A 207 -9.07 -16.12 -7.06
C SER A 207 -9.25 -17.63 -6.88
N ILE A 208 -8.16 -18.39 -6.69
CA ILE A 208 -8.27 -19.84 -6.45
C ILE A 208 -8.95 -20.08 -5.10
N GLU A 209 -10.02 -20.87 -5.11
CA GLU A 209 -10.76 -21.25 -3.91
C GLU A 209 -9.85 -22.02 -2.94
N ASN A 210 -9.95 -21.73 -1.65
CA ASN A 210 -9.07 -22.28 -0.61
C ASN A 210 -7.57 -22.00 -0.78
N ASN A 211 -7.19 -20.94 -1.51
CA ASN A 211 -5.80 -20.52 -1.56
C ASN A 211 -5.32 -20.08 -0.16
N GLU A 212 -4.47 -20.91 0.46
CA GLU A 212 -3.86 -20.65 1.77
C GLU A 212 -2.59 -19.80 1.69
N ASP A 213 -2.21 -19.37 0.49
CA ASP A 213 -1.08 -18.48 0.23
C ASP A 213 -1.17 -17.22 1.11
N LYS A 214 -0.04 -16.91 1.74
CA LYS A 214 0.07 -15.85 2.74
C LYS A 214 -0.16 -14.47 2.13
N PHE A 215 0.42 -14.22 0.95
CA PHE A 215 0.15 -12.99 0.21
C PHE A 215 -1.34 -12.87 -0.14
N CYS A 216 -1.98 -13.94 -0.60
CA CYS A 216 -3.40 -13.89 -0.93
C CYS A 216 -4.31 -13.66 0.29
N LYS A 217 -3.93 -14.15 1.48
CA LYS A 217 -4.64 -13.82 2.73
C LYS A 217 -4.54 -12.32 3.06
N GLU A 218 -3.34 -11.76 2.96
CA GLU A 218 -3.10 -10.32 3.15
C GLU A 218 -3.88 -9.47 2.14
N LEU A 219 -3.87 -9.86 0.86
CA LEU A 219 -4.61 -9.17 -0.19
C LEU A 219 -6.13 -9.24 0.05
N LYS A 220 -6.67 -10.40 0.42
CA LYS A 220 -8.11 -10.56 0.71
C LYS A 220 -8.55 -9.71 1.90
N GLU A 221 -7.75 -9.67 2.98
CA GLU A 221 -8.01 -8.77 4.12
C GLU A 221 -8.08 -7.30 3.66
N PHE A 222 -7.09 -6.88 2.86
CA PHE A 222 -7.04 -5.53 2.31
C PHE A 222 -8.25 -5.21 1.41
N GLN A 223 -8.64 -6.13 0.51
CA GLN A 223 -9.81 -5.96 -0.34
C GLN A 223 -11.10 -5.81 0.47
N ASN A 224 -11.27 -6.61 1.52
CA ASN A 224 -12.45 -6.58 2.37
C ASN A 224 -12.56 -5.27 3.15
N ILE A 225 -11.46 -4.75 3.69
CA ILE A 225 -11.45 -3.48 4.44
C ILE A 225 -11.86 -2.31 3.54
N TYR A 226 -11.41 -2.28 2.29
CA TYR A 226 -11.68 -1.17 1.36
C TYR A 226 -12.79 -1.44 0.34
N ASN A 227 -13.48 -2.58 0.41
CA ASN A 227 -14.49 -3.03 -0.56
C ASN A 227 -14.00 -2.99 -2.02
N LEU A 228 -12.76 -3.44 -2.25
CA LEU A 228 -12.12 -3.40 -3.58
C LEU A 228 -12.58 -4.52 -4.52
N ASP A 229 -13.29 -5.51 -4.00
CA ASP A 229 -13.95 -6.57 -4.74
C ASP A 229 -15.08 -6.04 -5.64
N LYS A 230 -15.55 -4.81 -5.39
CA LYS A 230 -16.56 -4.11 -6.19
C LYS A 230 -15.99 -3.37 -7.40
N LEU A 231 -14.66 -3.31 -7.54
CA LEU A 231 -14.01 -2.60 -8.64
C LEU A 231 -13.89 -3.50 -9.87
N TYR A 232 -14.05 -2.89 -11.04
CA TYR A 232 -13.97 -3.56 -12.33
C TYR A 232 -12.58 -3.36 -12.92
N LEU A 233 -11.93 -4.47 -13.26
CA LEU A 233 -10.60 -4.50 -13.86
C LEU A 233 -10.67 -5.01 -15.30
N LYS A 234 -9.83 -4.45 -16.16
CA LYS A 234 -9.69 -4.90 -17.55
C LYS A 234 -8.28 -4.67 -18.06
N THR A 235 -7.73 -5.62 -18.79
CA THR A 235 -6.45 -5.46 -19.48
C THR A 235 -6.65 -5.49 -20.98
N THR A 236 -6.00 -4.58 -21.70
CA THR A 236 -6.01 -4.53 -23.17
C THR A 236 -4.63 -4.23 -23.73
N GLU A 237 -4.48 -4.40 -25.03
CA GLU A 237 -3.27 -4.03 -25.75
C GLU A 237 -3.48 -2.74 -26.56
N SER A 238 -2.40 -2.00 -26.80
CA SER A 238 -2.33 -0.73 -27.53
C SER A 238 -0.89 -0.52 -28.04
N SER A 239 -0.63 0.60 -28.72
CA SER A 239 0.72 1.02 -29.11
C SER A 239 1.72 0.95 -27.95
N ASP A 240 2.95 0.50 -28.25
CA ASP A 240 4.03 0.39 -27.26
C ASP A 240 4.28 1.75 -26.57
N TYR A 241 4.23 1.74 -25.24
CA TYR A 241 4.49 2.91 -24.39
C TYR A 241 5.78 2.71 -23.60
N LYS A 242 6.64 3.73 -23.64
CA LYS A 242 7.87 3.80 -22.85
C LYS A 242 7.90 5.12 -22.09
N LEU A 243 8.12 5.04 -20.78
CA LEU A 243 8.30 6.23 -19.96
C LEU A 243 9.63 6.89 -20.30
N VAL A 244 9.60 8.21 -20.47
CA VAL A 244 10.79 9.06 -20.56
C VAL A 244 11.06 9.63 -19.16
N GLU A 245 12.32 9.62 -18.74
CA GLU A 245 12.72 9.90 -17.34
C GLU A 245 12.27 11.27 -16.83
N GLU A 246 12.27 12.29 -17.69
CA GLU A 246 11.89 13.67 -17.38
C GLU A 246 10.45 14.04 -17.84
N GLU A 247 9.65 13.05 -18.25
CA GLU A 247 8.26 13.27 -18.67
C GLU A 247 7.43 13.81 -17.49
N THR A 248 6.55 14.77 -17.77
CA THR A 248 5.66 15.41 -16.77
C THR A 248 4.22 15.53 -17.24
N ILE A 249 3.97 15.29 -18.53
CA ILE A 249 2.67 15.50 -19.17
C ILE A 249 2.03 14.16 -19.51
N ASN A 250 2.72 13.33 -20.28
CA ASN A 250 2.16 12.07 -20.80
C ASN A 250 2.40 10.89 -19.84
N CYS A 251 2.01 11.05 -18.58
CA CYS A 251 2.27 10.07 -17.54
C CYS A 251 1.59 8.71 -17.80
N PRO A 252 2.15 7.61 -17.27
CA PRO A 252 1.65 6.27 -17.52
C PRO A 252 0.38 5.94 -16.73
N LEU A 253 0.18 6.53 -15.55
CA LEU A 253 -1.08 6.42 -14.81
C LEU A 253 -1.93 7.65 -15.11
N VAL A 254 -3.13 7.41 -15.65
CA VAL A 254 -4.03 8.43 -16.20
C VAL A 254 -5.39 8.30 -15.52
N ILE A 255 -5.96 9.45 -15.17
CA ILE A 255 -7.35 9.59 -14.76
C ILE A 255 -8.14 9.94 -16.03
N GLU A 256 -8.78 8.94 -16.63
CA GLU A 256 -9.56 9.10 -17.87
C GLU A 256 -10.90 9.80 -17.57
N SER A 257 -11.51 9.47 -16.43
CA SER A 257 -12.72 10.14 -15.94
C SER A 257 -12.77 10.11 -14.41
N LEU A 258 -13.28 11.18 -13.79
CA LEU A 258 -13.57 11.24 -12.35
C LEU A 258 -15.03 10.96 -12.01
N LYS A 259 -15.92 10.94 -13.01
CA LYS A 259 -17.38 10.80 -12.79
C LYS A 259 -18.01 9.98 -13.91
N GLU A 260 -18.81 8.99 -13.52
CA GLU A 260 -19.76 8.24 -14.35
C GLU A 260 -19.19 7.60 -15.64
N PRO A 261 -18.36 6.55 -15.52
CA PRO A 261 -17.76 6.02 -14.28
C PRO A 261 -16.42 6.68 -13.95
N LEU A 262 -15.93 6.52 -12.73
CA LEU A 262 -14.52 6.72 -12.43
C LEU A 262 -13.71 5.74 -13.29
N LEU A 263 -12.78 6.24 -14.09
CA LEU A 263 -11.97 5.40 -14.96
C LEU A 263 -10.49 5.78 -14.83
N LEU A 264 -9.69 4.81 -14.42
CA LEU A 264 -8.25 4.89 -14.35
C LEU A 264 -7.63 3.99 -15.41
N MET A 265 -6.48 4.41 -15.95
CA MET A 265 -5.69 3.62 -16.89
C MET A 265 -4.22 3.69 -16.53
N TYR A 266 -3.55 2.54 -16.45
CA TYR A 266 -2.09 2.45 -16.42
C TYR A 266 -1.57 1.87 -17.74
N LYS A 267 -0.52 2.47 -18.31
CA LYS A 267 0.14 2.00 -19.54
C LYS A 267 1.60 1.64 -19.30
N GLU A 268 2.00 0.45 -19.76
CA GLU A 268 3.38 -0.03 -19.74
C GLU A 268 3.58 -1.00 -20.91
N GLY A 269 4.54 -0.68 -21.79
CA GLY A 269 4.70 -1.42 -23.03
C GLY A 269 3.42 -1.37 -23.88
N ILE A 270 3.04 -2.50 -24.47
CA ILE A 270 1.79 -2.63 -25.22
C ILE A 270 0.55 -2.71 -24.31
N ASN A 271 0.71 -2.99 -23.03
CA ASN A 271 -0.42 -3.30 -22.14
C ASN A 271 -1.05 -2.05 -21.52
N ARG A 272 -2.35 -2.13 -21.28
CA ARG A 272 -3.18 -1.14 -20.61
C ARG A 272 -4.01 -1.81 -19.54
N TRP A 273 -3.85 -1.41 -18.28
CA TRP A 273 -4.65 -1.88 -17.15
C TRP A 273 -5.65 -0.80 -16.79
N TYR A 274 -6.93 -1.15 -16.78
CA TYR A 274 -8.02 -0.27 -16.44
C TYR A 274 -8.62 -0.66 -15.10
N LEU A 275 -9.04 0.35 -14.34
CA LEU A 275 -9.83 0.20 -13.13
C LEU A 275 -11.02 1.16 -13.20
N SER A 276 -12.19 0.65 -12.84
CA SER A 276 -13.44 1.41 -12.82
C SER A 276 -14.30 1.04 -11.62
N ASP A 277 -15.12 1.98 -11.16
CA ASP A 277 -16.15 1.75 -10.13
C ASP A 277 -17.46 1.18 -10.71
N GLU A 278 -17.62 1.21 -12.03
CA GLU A 278 -18.71 0.54 -12.76
C GLU A 278 -18.18 -0.39 -13.88
N PRO A 279 -19.00 -1.28 -14.45
CA PRO A 279 -18.57 -2.15 -15.53
C PRO A 279 -17.99 -1.38 -16.71
N ILE A 280 -16.79 -1.78 -17.15
CA ILE A 280 -16.08 -1.13 -18.25
C ILE A 280 -16.72 -1.56 -19.58
N HIS A 281 -17.72 -0.80 -20.03
CA HIS A 281 -18.44 -1.02 -21.28
C HIS A 281 -17.71 -0.47 -22.53
N PHE A 282 -16.67 0.34 -22.35
CA PHE A 282 -15.84 0.80 -23.46
C PHE A 282 -15.04 -0.39 -24.01
N LEU A 283 -15.41 -0.89 -25.19
CA LEU A 283 -14.63 -1.69 -26.19
C LEU A 283 -15.50 -2.62 -27.06
N SER A 284 -16.85 -2.54 -27.03
CA SER A 284 -17.69 -3.24 -28.03
C SER A 284 -17.78 -2.51 -29.39
N THR A 285 -16.94 -1.51 -29.66
CA THR A 285 -16.88 -0.77 -30.94
C THR A 285 -15.52 -0.92 -31.64
N SER A 286 -15.32 -2.09 -32.26
CA SER A 286 -14.63 -2.37 -33.53
C SER A 286 -13.50 -1.47 -34.06
N VAL A 287 -12.27 -2.03 -34.17
CA VAL A 287 -11.49 -2.04 -35.41
C VAL A 287 -10.87 -3.44 -35.59
N ILE A 288 -11.17 -4.07 -36.73
CA ILE A 288 -10.58 -5.33 -37.19
C ILE A 288 -9.08 -5.09 -37.41
N SER A 289 -8.24 -5.68 -36.57
CA SER A 289 -6.86 -6.02 -36.95
C SER A 289 -6.84 -7.50 -37.27
N ALA A 290 -6.76 -7.82 -38.56
CA ALA A 290 -6.56 -9.16 -39.03
C ALA A 290 -5.21 -9.68 -38.56
N SER A 291 -5.24 -10.81 -37.83
CA SER A 291 -4.33 -11.97 -37.86
C SER A 291 -3.75 -12.45 -36.52
N SER A 292 -4.18 -13.69 -36.22
CA SER A 292 -3.56 -14.79 -35.46
C SER A 292 -3.36 -14.72 -33.94
N ALA A 293 -4.16 -15.58 -33.29
CA ALA A 293 -3.78 -16.59 -32.31
C ALA A 293 -4.08 -16.32 -30.82
N ILE A 294 -5.20 -16.94 -30.39
CA ILE A 294 -5.47 -17.59 -29.10
C ILE A 294 -5.15 -16.77 -27.83
N GLY A 295 -6.15 -16.03 -27.36
CA GLY A 295 -6.23 -15.59 -25.97
C GLY A 295 -7.53 -16.11 -25.36
N THR A 296 -7.42 -16.95 -24.33
CA THR A 296 -8.55 -17.43 -23.52
C THR A 296 -9.18 -16.26 -22.78
N THR A 297 -10.38 -15.86 -23.17
CA THR A 297 -11.27 -15.01 -22.37
C THR A 297 -11.75 -15.79 -21.15
N VAL A 298 -11.19 -15.51 -19.97
CA VAL A 298 -11.80 -15.90 -18.69
C VAL A 298 -12.70 -14.74 -18.24
N GLY A 299 -13.94 -14.76 -18.70
CA GLY A 299 -15.00 -13.90 -18.19
C GLY A 299 -15.82 -14.68 -17.17
N ILE A 300 -15.50 -14.59 -15.88
CA ILE A 300 -16.40 -15.09 -14.83
C ILE A 300 -17.45 -14.00 -14.59
N SER A 301 -18.55 -14.06 -15.34
CA SER A 301 -19.79 -13.36 -15.00
C SER A 301 -20.74 -14.38 -14.39
N ALA A 302 -20.81 -14.41 -13.05
CA ALA A 302 -21.81 -15.19 -12.34
C ALA A 302 -23.16 -14.43 -12.37
N PHE A 303 -23.94 -14.61 -13.43
CA PHE A 303 -25.38 -14.35 -13.40
C PHE A 303 -26.09 -15.63 -12.96
N LEU A 304 -26.39 -15.74 -11.67
CA LEU A 304 -27.39 -16.69 -11.19
C LEU A 304 -28.76 -16.02 -11.27
N PHE A 305 -29.48 -16.28 -12.36
CA PHE A 305 -30.93 -16.06 -12.41
C PHE A 305 -31.63 -17.23 -11.71
N TYR A 306 -32.33 -16.92 -10.62
CA TYR A 306 -33.34 -17.79 -10.03
C TYR A 306 -34.52 -17.96 -11.00
N LEU A 307 -35.00 -19.18 -11.17
CA LEU A 307 -36.33 -19.54 -11.64
C LEU A 307 -36.86 -20.69 -10.77
#